data_AF-A0A830HMG4-F1
#
_entry.id   AF-A0A830HMG4-F1
#
_cell.length_a   1.000
_cell.length_b   1.000
_cell.length_c   1.000
_cell.angle_alpha   90.00
_cell.angle_beta   90.00
_cell.angle_gamma   90.00
#
_symmetry.space_group_name_H-M   'P 1'
#
loop_
_entity.id
_entity.type
_entity.pdbx_description
1 polymer ?
#
loop_
_entity_poly.entity_id
_entity_poly.type
_entity_poly.pdbx_seq_one_letter_code
_entity_poly.pdbx_strand_id
1 'polypeptide(L)'
;MAASANMLGLTPEMFRQTLVAYGLCAIWIGLSSGVILFNKWILAYMPFPYPVALTLMHQVFCALAAVIMVKGMKMTEPPALTVETYFRTIVPIGGTFAGTLWLGNAAYMYLSVSFIQMLKASMPVAVFLVGSTMGTEKYSHSRMGNMAVITIGIAIASYGELNFVLFGVMLQMASILTESTRLSLVQILLQSRGLKLNPLTTLYYVAPCCALFLAVPFAFIELPKMLSDEDLKLDFFTFFANCCVALGLNLCVFLLIGKTSALTMNVAGVVKDWLLIGLSVVLFGSPVTSVNLFGYSIAFFGVCYYQYIKLRAGQKAAEEKAAEQKDTAQGSQKI
;
A
#
# COMPACT_ATOMS: atom_id res chain seq x y z
N MET A 1 -21.63 -28.01 -6.17
CA MET A 1 -20.66 -27.35 -7.05
C MET A 1 -21.14 -27.22 -8.49
N ALA A 2 -21.69 -28.26 -9.13
CA ALA A 2 -22.22 -28.15 -10.50
C ALA A 2 -23.47 -27.24 -10.63
N ALA A 3 -24.32 -27.20 -9.59
CA ALA A 3 -25.57 -26.41 -9.63
C ALA A 3 -25.38 -24.88 -9.52
N SER A 4 -24.30 -24.39 -8.90
CA SER A 4 -24.03 -22.95 -8.81
C SER A 4 -23.35 -22.38 -10.06
N ALA A 5 -22.71 -23.22 -10.88
CA ALA A 5 -22.04 -22.81 -12.12
C ALA A 5 -23.04 -22.47 -13.24
N ASN A 6 -24.17 -23.19 -13.29
CA ASN A 6 -25.19 -23.02 -14.34
C ASN A 6 -26.04 -21.74 -14.22
N MET A 7 -26.13 -21.10 -13.05
CA MET A 7 -26.91 -19.86 -12.89
C MET A 7 -26.20 -18.62 -13.45
N LEU A 8 -24.91 -18.70 -13.77
CA LEU A 8 -24.09 -17.56 -14.23
C LEU A 8 -23.50 -17.75 -15.63
N GLY A 9 -23.80 -18.86 -16.32
CA GLY A 9 -23.21 -19.17 -17.63
C GLY A 9 -21.68 -19.33 -17.61
N LEU A 10 -21.09 -19.57 -16.45
CA LEU A 10 -19.64 -19.72 -16.26
C LEU A 10 -19.24 -21.18 -16.44
N THR A 11 -18.20 -21.43 -17.25
CA THR A 11 -17.60 -22.77 -17.30
C THR A 11 -17.06 -23.16 -15.93
N PRO A 12 -16.99 -24.47 -15.58
CA PRO A 12 -16.44 -24.92 -14.30
C PRO A 12 -15.02 -24.40 -14.01
N GLU A 13 -14.23 -24.19 -15.07
CA GLU A 13 -12.89 -23.63 -14.98
C GLU A 13 -12.89 -22.13 -14.66
N MET A 14 -13.77 -21.34 -15.29
CA MET A 14 -13.97 -19.93 -14.96
C MET A 14 -14.46 -19.74 -13.52
N PHE A 15 -15.37 -20.61 -13.06
CA PHE A 15 -15.86 -20.59 -11.68
C PHE A 15 -14.73 -20.85 -10.67
N ARG A 16 -13.88 -21.85 -10.93
CA ARG A 16 -12.71 -22.16 -10.08
C ARG A 16 -11.71 -21.00 -10.03
N GLN A 17 -11.39 -20.40 -11.18
CA GLN A 17 -10.48 -19.24 -11.24
C GLN A 17 -11.04 -18.04 -10.46
N THR A 18 -12.35 -17.80 -10.60
CA THR A 18 -13.07 -16.74 -9.89
C THR A 18 -13.03 -16.95 -8.37
N LEU A 19 -13.30 -18.17 -7.90
CA LEU A 19 -13.21 -18.51 -6.48
C LEU A 19 -11.80 -18.33 -5.92
N VAL A 20 -10.76 -18.75 -6.66
CA VAL A 20 -9.37 -18.57 -6.24
C VAL A 20 -9.03 -17.08 -6.15
N ALA A 21 -9.44 -16.27 -7.13
CA ALA A 21 -9.20 -14.82 -7.13
C ALA A 21 -9.87 -14.13 -5.93
N TYR A 22 -11.15 -14.41 -5.65
CA TYR A 22 -11.85 -13.85 -4.50
C TYR A 22 -11.29 -14.35 -3.17
N GLY A 23 -10.92 -15.63 -3.07
CA GLY A 23 -10.27 -16.19 -1.90
C GLY A 23 -8.93 -15.51 -1.59
N LEU A 24 -8.10 -15.29 -2.61
CA LEU A 24 -6.84 -14.54 -2.45
C LEU A 24 -7.09 -13.08 -2.05
N CYS A 25 -8.14 -12.43 -2.58
CA CYS A 25 -8.51 -11.09 -2.16
C CYS A 25 -8.91 -11.06 -0.67
N ALA A 26 -9.72 -12.02 -0.21
CA ALA A 26 -10.11 -12.11 1.20
C ALA A 26 -8.89 -12.33 2.12
N ILE A 27 -7.95 -13.20 1.72
CA ILE A 27 -6.69 -13.41 2.45
C ILE A 27 -5.87 -12.11 2.50
N TRP A 28 -5.76 -11.38 1.39
CA TRP A 28 -5.05 -10.11 1.36
C TRP A 28 -5.70 -9.04 2.25
N ILE A 29 -7.03 -8.93 2.23
CA ILE A 29 -7.78 -8.04 3.12
C ILE A 29 -7.49 -8.43 4.58
N GLY A 30 -7.56 -9.72 4.90
CA GLY A 30 -7.30 -10.24 6.25
C GLY A 30 -5.87 -9.97 6.72
N LEU A 31 -4.87 -10.27 5.89
CA LEU A 31 -3.46 -10.00 6.19
C LEU A 31 -3.17 -8.51 6.29
N SER A 32 -3.71 -7.69 5.40
CA SER A 32 -3.48 -6.24 5.42
C SER A 32 -4.11 -5.58 6.64
N SER A 33 -5.36 -5.92 6.96
CA SER A 33 -6.01 -5.48 8.19
C SER A 33 -5.29 -6.03 9.41
N GLY A 34 -4.86 -7.29 9.36
CA GLY A 34 -4.08 -7.94 10.40
C GLY A 34 -2.80 -7.17 10.73
N VAL A 35 -1.95 -6.84 9.74
CA VAL A 35 -0.74 -6.04 9.98
C VAL A 35 -1.08 -4.70 10.64
N ILE A 36 -2.10 -3.99 10.14
CA ILE A 36 -2.44 -2.66 10.67
C ILE A 36 -2.92 -2.73 12.13
N LEU A 37 -3.86 -3.62 12.42
CA LEU A 37 -4.42 -3.78 13.77
C LEU A 37 -3.36 -4.33 14.73
N PHE A 38 -2.54 -5.27 14.27
CA PHE A 38 -1.48 -5.87 15.08
C PHE A 38 -0.37 -4.84 15.38
N ASN A 39 0.04 -4.03 14.41
CA ASN A 39 0.98 -2.94 14.63
C ASN A 39 0.42 -1.90 15.62
N LYS A 40 -0.85 -1.50 15.47
CA LYS A 40 -1.50 -0.60 16.45
C LYS A 40 -1.47 -1.21 17.85
N TRP A 41 -1.80 -2.49 17.98
CA TRP A 41 -1.82 -3.17 19.27
C TRP A 41 -0.43 -3.18 19.93
N ILE A 42 0.61 -3.54 19.17
CA ILE A 42 2.00 -3.52 19.67
C ILE A 42 2.42 -2.10 20.06
N LEU A 43 2.15 -1.09 19.22
CA LEU A 43 2.69 0.26 19.41
C LEU A 43 1.92 1.11 20.43
N ALA A 44 0.62 0.85 20.62
CA ALA A 44 -0.23 1.68 21.46
C ALA A 44 -0.76 0.98 22.72
N TYR A 45 -0.73 -0.35 22.80
CA TYR A 45 -1.29 -1.11 23.93
C TYR A 45 -0.27 -2.02 24.63
N MET A 46 0.80 -2.43 23.95
CA MET A 46 1.94 -3.10 24.60
C MET A 46 2.99 -2.07 25.06
N PRO A 47 3.87 -2.42 26.03
CA PRO A 47 5.01 -1.59 26.42
C PRO A 47 6.11 -1.62 25.34
N PHE A 48 5.76 -1.26 24.10
CA PHE A 48 6.67 -1.19 22.95
C PHE A 48 6.35 0.01 22.04
N PRO A 49 6.59 1.26 22.48
CA PRO A 49 6.31 2.47 21.69
C PRO A 49 7.44 2.78 20.68
N TYR A 50 7.91 1.78 19.93
CA TYR A 50 9.10 1.86 19.06
C TYR A 50 8.76 1.51 17.59
N PRO A 51 8.14 2.44 16.84
CA PRO A 51 7.68 2.20 15.47
C PRO A 51 8.82 1.93 14.47
N VAL A 52 9.99 2.54 14.63
CA VAL A 52 11.14 2.28 13.74
C VAL A 52 11.66 0.86 13.99
N ALA A 53 11.82 0.45 15.25
CA ALA A 53 12.26 -0.89 15.61
C ALA A 53 11.31 -1.96 15.06
N LEU A 54 10.00 -1.77 15.23
CA LEU A 54 8.98 -2.70 14.70
C LEU A 54 9.10 -2.87 13.18
N THR A 55 9.14 -1.75 12.46
CA THR A 55 9.21 -1.77 11.00
C THR A 55 10.56 -2.22 10.46
N LEU A 56 11.65 -1.96 11.19
CA LEU A 56 12.97 -2.49 10.90
C LEU A 56 12.98 -4.02 10.99
N MET A 57 12.39 -4.59 12.05
CA MET A 57 12.23 -6.05 12.18
C MET A 57 11.45 -6.63 10.99
N HIS A 58 10.36 -5.99 10.56
CA HIS A 58 9.62 -6.41 9.37
C HIS A 58 10.47 -6.42 8.11
N GLN A 59 11.23 -5.34 7.87
CA GLN A 59 12.03 -5.22 6.65
C GLN A 59 13.22 -6.18 6.65
N VAL A 60 13.87 -6.40 7.79
CA VAL A 60 14.93 -7.43 7.93
C VAL A 60 14.35 -8.81 7.68
N PHE A 61 13.22 -9.15 8.29
CA PHE A 61 12.56 -10.44 8.11
C PHE A 61 12.12 -10.67 6.66
N CYS A 62 11.51 -9.65 6.04
CA CYS A 62 11.11 -9.71 4.63
C CYS A 62 12.32 -9.80 3.69
N ALA A 63 13.43 -9.12 3.99
CA ALA A 63 14.66 -9.20 3.19
C ALA A 63 15.27 -10.61 3.26
N LEU A 64 15.36 -11.20 4.45
CA LEU A 64 15.85 -12.57 4.63
C LEU A 64 14.96 -13.58 3.90
N ALA A 65 13.64 -13.48 4.09
CA ALA A 65 12.69 -14.34 3.40
C ALA A 65 12.76 -14.18 1.87
N ALA A 66 12.88 -12.96 1.36
CA ALA A 66 13.02 -12.70 -0.07
C ALA A 66 14.31 -13.31 -0.63
N VAL A 67 15.44 -13.23 0.10
CA VAL A 67 16.69 -13.88 -0.30
C VAL A 67 16.53 -15.40 -0.35
N ILE A 68 15.89 -16.01 0.65
CA ILE A 68 15.63 -17.46 0.68
C ILE A 68 14.75 -17.88 -0.50
N MET A 69 13.68 -17.14 -0.78
CA MET A 69 12.74 -17.46 -1.87
C MET A 69 13.37 -17.27 -3.26
N VAL A 70 14.20 -16.25 -3.43
CA VAL A 70 14.84 -15.94 -4.71
C VAL A 70 16.06 -16.81 -4.96
N LYS A 71 17.00 -16.89 -4.02
CA LYS A 71 18.27 -17.62 -4.20
C LYS A 71 18.19 -19.09 -3.79
N GLY A 72 17.49 -19.39 -2.70
CA GLY A 72 17.35 -20.75 -2.18
C GLY A 72 16.30 -21.56 -2.95
N MET A 73 15.08 -21.03 -3.06
CA MET A 73 13.95 -21.72 -3.68
C MET A 73 13.79 -21.42 -5.18
N LYS A 74 14.51 -20.44 -5.73
CA LYS A 74 14.44 -20.03 -7.14
C LYS A 74 13.02 -19.75 -7.65
N MET A 75 12.18 -19.15 -6.79
CA MET A 75 10.79 -18.85 -7.13
C MET A 75 10.65 -17.78 -8.23
N THR A 76 11.67 -16.95 -8.42
CA THR A 76 11.73 -15.95 -9.47
C THR A 76 13.19 -15.65 -9.82
N GLU A 77 13.44 -15.29 -11.08
CA GLU A 77 14.74 -14.84 -11.54
C GLU A 77 14.76 -13.30 -11.54
N PRO A 78 15.48 -12.65 -10.61
CA PRO A 78 15.54 -11.21 -10.57
C PRO A 78 16.35 -10.72 -11.78
N PRO A 79 15.88 -9.70 -12.51
CA PRO A 79 16.64 -9.15 -13.62
C PRO A 79 17.94 -8.55 -13.08
N ALA A 80 19.02 -8.71 -13.83
CA ALA A 80 20.31 -8.12 -13.48
C ALA A 80 20.20 -6.59 -13.51
N LEU A 81 20.39 -5.96 -12.35
CA LEU A 81 20.46 -4.50 -12.24
C LEU A 81 21.92 -4.07 -12.30
N THR A 82 22.23 -3.08 -13.13
CA THR A 82 23.53 -2.41 -13.07
C THR A 82 23.65 -1.67 -11.73
N VAL A 83 24.88 -1.55 -11.22
CA VAL A 83 25.15 -0.79 -9.97
C VAL A 83 24.59 0.63 -10.06
N GLU A 84 24.76 1.29 -11.21
CA GLU A 84 24.19 2.61 -11.45
C GLU A 84 22.67 2.62 -11.35
N THR A 85 21.98 1.62 -11.95
CA THR A 85 20.53 1.50 -11.83
C THR A 85 20.13 1.33 -10.37
N TYR A 86 20.81 0.45 -9.64
CA TYR A 86 20.52 0.18 -8.23
C TYR A 86 20.58 1.46 -7.38
N PHE A 87 21.67 2.23 -7.48
CA PHE A 87 21.82 3.46 -6.71
C PHE A 87 20.90 4.60 -7.17
N ARG A 88 20.63 4.74 -8.46
CA ARG A 88 19.76 5.82 -8.97
C ARG A 88 18.27 5.55 -8.79
N THR A 89 17.86 4.29 -8.65
CA THR A 89 16.42 3.95 -8.59
C THR A 89 16.04 3.22 -7.30
N ILE A 90 16.72 2.13 -6.95
CA ILE A 90 16.35 1.31 -5.79
C ILE A 90 16.62 2.05 -4.47
N VAL A 91 17.74 2.76 -4.37
CA VAL A 91 18.09 3.49 -3.13
C VAL A 91 17.07 4.59 -2.79
N PRO A 92 16.67 5.49 -3.72
CA PRO A 92 15.58 6.44 -3.46
C PRO A 92 14.24 5.79 -3.12
N ILE A 93 13.89 4.67 -3.78
CA ILE A 93 12.68 3.91 -3.48
C ILE A 93 12.75 3.32 -2.06
N GLY A 94 13.90 2.76 -1.66
CA GLY A 94 14.12 2.23 -0.32
C GLY A 94 14.03 3.30 0.76
N GLY A 95 14.64 4.48 0.54
CA GLY A 95 14.58 5.60 1.48
C GLY A 95 13.17 6.17 1.65
N THR A 96 12.45 6.39 0.55
CA THR A 96 11.05 6.83 0.61
C THR A 96 10.13 5.79 1.26
N PHE A 97 10.38 4.49 1.03
CA PHE A 97 9.66 3.42 1.71
C PHE A 97 9.92 3.38 3.22
N ALA A 98 11.18 3.54 3.63
CA ALA A 98 11.55 3.65 5.04
C ALA A 98 10.82 4.82 5.71
N GLY A 99 10.79 5.98 5.05
CA GLY A 99 10.01 7.14 5.50
C GLY A 99 8.52 6.82 5.67
N THR A 100 7.90 6.16 4.69
CA THR A 100 6.49 5.73 4.80
C THR A 100 6.25 4.85 6.01
N LEU A 101 7.09 3.81 6.18
CA LEU A 101 6.94 2.83 7.25
C LEU A 101 7.12 3.48 8.61
N TRP A 102 8.18 4.28 8.80
CA TRP A 102 8.43 4.97 10.05
C TRP A 102 7.29 5.93 10.39
N LEU A 103 7.02 6.90 9.53
CA LEU A 103 6.06 7.98 9.82
C LEU A 103 4.63 7.42 9.95
N GLY A 104 4.27 6.44 9.11
CA GLY A 104 2.95 5.83 9.11
C GLY A 104 2.70 4.97 10.35
N ASN A 105 3.71 4.25 10.84
CA ASN A 105 3.57 3.48 12.07
C ASN A 105 3.66 4.36 13.32
N ALA A 106 4.47 5.42 13.29
CA ALA A 106 4.52 6.39 14.39
C ALA A 106 3.17 7.08 14.60
N ALA A 107 2.39 7.31 13.54
CA ALA A 107 1.03 7.86 13.64
C ALA A 107 0.09 6.99 14.50
N TYR A 108 0.29 5.66 14.56
CA TYR A 108 -0.52 4.78 15.42
C TYR A 108 -0.36 5.07 16.91
N MET A 109 0.72 5.72 17.34
CA MET A 109 0.88 6.10 18.75
C MET A 109 -0.01 7.29 19.14
N TYR A 110 -0.45 8.09 18.16
CA TYR A 110 -1.17 9.35 18.41
C TYR A 110 -2.62 9.32 17.92
N LEU A 111 -2.92 8.55 16.89
CA LEU A 111 -4.21 8.56 16.22
C LEU A 111 -4.92 7.21 16.32
N SER A 112 -6.24 7.24 16.26
CA SER A 112 -7.06 6.04 16.10
C SER A 112 -6.82 5.42 14.71
N VAL A 113 -7.04 4.11 14.62
CA VAL A 113 -6.86 3.37 13.36
C VAL A 113 -7.93 3.79 12.34
N SER A 114 -9.16 4.03 12.79
CA SER A 114 -10.24 4.59 11.97
C SER A 114 -9.84 5.93 11.37
N PHE A 115 -9.31 6.86 12.19
CA PHE A 115 -8.93 8.17 11.71
C PHE A 115 -7.73 8.14 10.76
N ILE A 116 -6.73 7.30 11.03
CA ILE A 116 -5.63 7.05 10.10
C ILE A 116 -6.15 6.57 8.74
N GLN A 117 -7.13 5.65 8.76
CA GLN A 117 -7.72 5.14 7.53
C GLN A 117 -8.50 6.22 6.77
N MET A 118 -9.16 7.14 7.48
CA MET A 118 -9.80 8.31 6.87
C MET A 118 -8.78 9.27 6.25
N LEU A 119 -7.67 9.56 6.94
CA LEU A 119 -6.59 10.40 6.40
C LEU A 119 -5.97 9.79 5.14
N LYS A 120 -5.82 8.45 5.09
CA LYS A 120 -5.31 7.73 3.92
C LYS A 120 -6.17 7.87 2.67
N ALA A 121 -7.43 8.30 2.79
CA ALA A 121 -8.23 8.68 1.61
C ALA A 121 -7.65 9.87 0.84
N SER A 122 -6.70 10.63 1.42
CA SER A 122 -5.93 11.66 0.70
C SER A 122 -4.82 11.09 -0.19
N MET A 123 -4.55 9.79 -0.16
CA MET A 123 -3.50 9.18 -0.97
C MET A 123 -3.60 9.53 -2.45
N PRO A 124 -4.78 9.48 -3.12
CA PRO A 124 -4.89 9.88 -4.51
C PRO A 124 -4.56 11.35 -4.75
N VAL A 125 -4.80 12.23 -3.77
CA VAL A 125 -4.42 13.65 -3.81
C VAL A 125 -2.91 13.78 -3.84
N ALA A 126 -2.22 13.15 -2.88
CA ALA A 126 -0.77 13.20 -2.81
C ALA A 126 -0.10 12.55 -4.03
N VAL A 127 -0.59 11.39 -4.49
CA VAL A 127 -0.10 10.72 -5.70
C VAL A 127 -0.31 11.58 -6.94
N PHE A 128 -1.45 12.26 -7.08
CA PHE A 128 -1.68 13.15 -8.21
C PHE A 128 -0.77 14.37 -8.20
N LEU A 129 -0.58 15.00 -7.03
CA LEU A 129 0.30 16.18 -6.90
C LEU A 129 1.75 15.82 -7.18
N VAL A 130 2.28 14.78 -6.51
CA VAL A 130 3.66 14.31 -6.71
C VAL A 130 3.85 13.77 -8.13
N GLY A 131 2.88 13.03 -8.67
CA GLY A 131 2.96 12.55 -10.04
C GLY A 131 2.96 13.67 -11.08
N SER A 132 2.22 14.75 -10.81
CA SER A 132 2.21 15.93 -11.68
C SER A 132 3.54 16.69 -11.64
N THR A 133 4.19 16.80 -10.47
CA THR A 133 5.51 17.46 -10.35
C THR A 133 6.64 16.62 -10.93
N MET A 134 6.56 15.29 -10.82
CA MET A 134 7.54 14.36 -11.38
C MET A 134 7.30 14.01 -12.86
N GLY A 135 6.23 14.53 -13.47
CA GLY A 135 5.89 14.28 -14.87
C GLY A 135 5.31 12.89 -15.17
N THR A 136 4.93 12.11 -14.15
CA THR A 136 4.32 10.78 -14.31
C THR A 136 2.80 10.83 -14.51
N GLU A 137 2.18 11.96 -14.19
CA GLU A 137 0.76 12.24 -14.37
C GLU A 137 0.58 13.54 -15.14
N LYS A 138 -0.31 13.56 -16.13
CA LYS A 138 -0.66 14.81 -16.82
C LYS A 138 -1.49 15.68 -15.88
N TYR A 139 -1.17 16.96 -15.74
CA TYR A 139 -2.01 17.89 -14.98
C TYR A 139 -3.36 18.13 -15.68
N SER A 140 -4.43 18.37 -14.91
CA SER A 140 -5.76 18.71 -15.44
C SER A 140 -6.58 19.45 -14.39
N HIS A 141 -7.15 20.61 -14.74
CA HIS A 141 -7.98 21.41 -13.83
C HIS A 141 -9.17 20.63 -13.27
N SER A 142 -9.83 19.81 -14.10
CA SER A 142 -10.93 18.93 -13.63
C SER A 142 -10.48 17.94 -12.55
N ARG A 143 -9.29 17.35 -12.69
CA ARG A 143 -8.73 16.42 -11.68
C ARG A 143 -8.33 17.17 -10.41
N MET A 144 -7.77 18.36 -10.53
CA MET A 144 -7.46 19.22 -9.38
C MET A 144 -8.73 19.60 -8.60
N GLY A 145 -9.83 19.95 -9.28
CA GLY A 145 -11.12 20.20 -8.64
C GLY A 145 -11.60 19.01 -7.80
N ASN A 146 -11.45 17.79 -8.32
CA ASN A 146 -11.78 16.59 -7.55
C ASN A 146 -10.83 16.38 -6.34
N MET A 147 -9.54 16.69 -6.48
CA MET A 147 -8.61 16.65 -5.33
C MET A 147 -9.01 17.62 -4.21
N ALA A 148 -9.53 18.80 -4.57
CA ALA A 148 -10.04 19.77 -3.61
C ALA A 148 -11.26 19.21 -2.84
N VAL A 149 -12.21 18.55 -3.53
CA VAL A 149 -13.36 17.89 -2.89
C VAL A 149 -12.93 16.81 -1.90
N ILE A 150 -11.97 15.96 -2.27
CA ILE A 150 -11.43 14.93 -1.37
C ILE A 150 -10.80 15.58 -0.13
N THR A 151 -10.02 16.64 -0.33
CA THR A 151 -9.34 17.36 0.75
C THR A 151 -10.34 18.01 1.71
N ILE A 152 -11.43 18.61 1.20
CA ILE A 152 -12.51 19.17 2.02
C ILE A 152 -13.19 18.07 2.85
N GLY A 153 -13.51 16.93 2.24
CA GLY A 153 -14.09 15.79 2.96
C GLY A 153 -13.20 15.32 4.12
N ILE A 154 -11.89 15.23 3.90
CA ILE A 154 -10.92 14.83 4.93
C ILE A 154 -10.77 15.90 6.01
N ALA A 155 -10.85 17.19 5.67
CA ALA A 155 -10.84 18.28 6.64
C ALA A 155 -12.09 18.23 7.55
N ILE A 156 -13.27 18.01 6.97
CA ILE A 156 -14.52 17.82 7.73
C ILE A 156 -14.42 16.57 8.62
N ALA A 157 -13.90 15.46 8.07
CA ALA A 157 -13.69 14.25 8.84
C ALA A 157 -12.73 14.50 10.00
N SER A 158 -11.65 15.25 9.80
CA SER A 158 -10.68 15.59 10.84
C SER A 158 -11.28 16.48 11.93
N TYR A 159 -12.18 17.41 11.57
CA TYR A 159 -12.89 18.23 12.54
C TYR A 159 -13.79 17.42 13.48
N GLY A 160 -14.34 16.31 12.99
CA GLY A 160 -15.16 15.41 13.80
C GLY A 160 -14.39 14.46 14.71
N GLU A 161 -13.05 14.42 14.64
CA GLU A 161 -12.24 13.45 15.40
C GLU A 161 -12.11 13.87 16.87
N LEU A 162 -12.51 12.96 17.76
CA LEU A 162 -12.49 13.22 19.20
C LEU A 162 -11.07 13.18 19.78
N ASN A 163 -10.19 12.35 19.24
CA ASN A 163 -8.81 12.22 19.70
C ASN A 163 -7.84 12.88 18.71
N PHE A 164 -8.17 14.10 18.28
CA PHE A 164 -7.38 14.80 17.29
C PHE A 164 -6.03 15.25 17.88
N VAL A 165 -4.94 14.69 17.37
CA VAL A 165 -3.57 15.10 17.70
C VAL A 165 -2.87 15.58 16.44
N LEU A 166 -2.64 16.89 16.34
CA LEU A 166 -2.04 17.51 15.15
C LEU A 166 -0.68 16.89 14.78
N PHE A 167 0.15 16.56 15.78
CA PHE A 167 1.44 15.89 15.54
C PHE A 167 1.26 14.54 14.83
N GLY A 168 0.29 13.72 15.28
CA GLY A 168 -0.06 12.46 14.62
C GLY A 168 -0.55 12.66 13.20
N VAL A 169 -1.35 13.71 12.95
CA VAL A 169 -1.82 14.06 11.61
C VAL A 169 -0.64 14.46 10.71
N MET A 170 0.29 15.28 11.20
CA MET A 170 1.49 15.66 10.45
C MET A 170 2.34 14.44 10.08
N LEU A 171 2.53 13.50 11.01
CA LEU A 171 3.23 12.23 10.74
C LEU A 171 2.50 11.42 9.65
N GLN A 172 1.18 11.30 9.75
CA GLN A 172 0.40 10.54 8.78
C GLN A 172 0.39 11.21 7.39
N MET A 173 0.30 12.53 7.30
CA MET A 173 0.37 13.26 6.04
C MET A 173 1.77 13.17 5.41
N ALA A 174 2.82 13.24 6.22
CA ALA A 174 4.19 13.04 5.76
C ALA A 174 4.42 11.61 5.24
N SER A 175 3.87 10.59 5.93
CA SER A 175 3.87 9.19 5.45
C SER A 175 3.16 9.03 4.10
N ILE A 176 2.02 9.70 3.90
CA ILE A 176 1.29 9.69 2.63
C ILE A 176 2.10 10.36 1.52
N LEU A 177 2.81 11.45 1.83
CA LEU A 177 3.67 12.13 0.88
C LEU A 177 4.85 11.25 0.46
N THR A 178 5.58 10.65 1.42
CA THR A 178 6.70 9.75 1.12
C THR A 178 6.24 8.51 0.34
N GLU A 179 5.06 7.98 0.66
CA GLU A 179 4.46 6.86 -0.07
C GLU A 179 4.11 7.24 -1.50
N SER A 180 3.55 8.43 -1.69
CA SER A 180 3.23 8.95 -3.02
C SER A 180 4.49 9.13 -3.86
N THR A 181 5.57 9.66 -3.28
CA THR A 181 6.88 9.74 -3.94
C THR A 181 7.42 8.36 -4.28
N ARG A 182 7.34 7.39 -3.37
CA ARG A 182 7.74 6.00 -3.62
C ARG A 182 6.99 5.42 -4.80
N LEU A 183 5.66 5.58 -4.84
CA LEU A 183 4.82 5.07 -5.92
C LEU A 183 5.18 5.71 -7.27
N SER A 184 5.42 7.02 -7.33
CA SER A 184 5.87 7.70 -8.55
C SER A 184 7.25 7.23 -9.00
N LEU A 185 8.21 7.04 -8.08
CA LEU A 185 9.54 6.51 -8.40
C LEU A 185 9.47 5.07 -8.94
N VAL A 186 8.65 4.22 -8.33
CA VAL A 186 8.39 2.85 -8.83
C VAL A 186 7.76 2.90 -10.22
N GLN A 187 6.78 3.78 -10.44
CA GLN A 187 6.18 3.97 -11.76
C GLN A 187 7.21 4.37 -12.81
N ILE A 188 8.08 5.34 -12.52
CA ILE A 188 9.17 5.75 -13.41
C ILE A 188 10.09 4.58 -13.68
N LEU A 189 10.48 3.79 -12.67
CA LEU A 189 11.34 2.62 -12.84
C LEU A 189 10.74 1.59 -13.81
N LEU A 190 9.45 1.27 -13.64
CA LEU A 190 8.74 0.32 -14.48
C LEU A 190 8.55 0.83 -15.92
N GLN A 191 8.27 2.13 -16.10
CA GLN A 191 8.01 2.72 -17.42
C GLN A 191 9.28 3.05 -18.20
N SER A 192 10.30 3.62 -17.56
CA SER A 192 11.51 4.12 -18.24
C SER A 192 12.50 3.03 -18.63
N ARG A 193 12.61 1.96 -17.84
CA ARG A 193 13.64 0.92 -18.04
C ARG A 193 13.09 -0.39 -18.61
N GLY A 194 11.78 -0.47 -18.87
CA GLY A 194 11.12 -1.69 -19.36
C GLY A 194 11.25 -2.89 -18.42
N LEU A 195 11.67 -2.66 -17.17
CA LEU A 195 11.90 -3.71 -16.19
C LEU A 195 10.54 -4.19 -15.66
N LYS A 196 10.12 -5.38 -16.06
CA LYS A 196 8.99 -6.07 -15.44
C LYS A 196 9.42 -6.65 -14.10
N LEU A 197 9.46 -5.83 -13.07
CA LEU A 197 9.73 -6.29 -11.71
C LEU A 197 8.46 -6.86 -11.12
N ASN A 198 8.48 -8.17 -10.85
CA ASN A 198 7.42 -8.80 -10.09
C ASN A 198 7.56 -8.38 -8.60
N PRO A 199 6.47 -8.15 -7.84
CA PRO A 199 6.50 -7.81 -6.41
C PRO A 199 7.56 -8.50 -5.53
N LEU A 200 7.80 -9.81 -5.71
CA LEU A 200 8.82 -10.53 -4.95
C LEU A 200 10.24 -10.05 -5.29
N THR A 201 10.51 -9.78 -6.57
CA THR A 201 11.75 -9.17 -7.05
C THR A 201 11.91 -7.75 -6.52
N THR A 202 10.83 -6.96 -6.51
CA THR A 202 10.83 -5.61 -5.93
C THR A 202 11.16 -5.69 -4.43
N LEU A 203 10.54 -6.62 -3.70
CA LEU A 203 10.81 -6.84 -2.28
C LEU A 203 12.28 -7.22 -2.04
N TYR A 204 12.82 -8.15 -2.84
CA TYR A 204 14.21 -8.58 -2.77
C TYR A 204 15.22 -7.42 -2.91
N TYR A 205 14.96 -6.46 -3.80
CA TYR A 205 15.84 -5.31 -4.00
C TYR A 205 15.60 -4.17 -2.99
N VAL A 206 14.34 -3.89 -2.65
CA VAL A 206 13.95 -2.71 -1.86
C VAL A 206 14.00 -2.96 -0.36
N ALA A 207 13.59 -4.14 0.13
CA ALA A 207 13.54 -4.45 1.56
C ALA A 207 14.89 -4.28 2.29
N PRO A 208 16.04 -4.79 1.78
CA PRO A 208 17.32 -4.59 2.47
C PRO A 208 17.73 -3.11 2.49
N CYS A 209 17.47 -2.37 1.41
CA CYS A 209 17.75 -0.95 1.37
C CYS A 209 16.87 -0.17 2.37
N CYS A 210 15.58 -0.50 2.42
CA CYS A 210 14.63 0.06 3.39
C CYS A 210 15.08 -0.21 4.83
N ALA A 211 15.52 -1.44 5.14
CA ALA A 211 16.06 -1.80 6.45
C ALA A 211 17.30 -0.95 6.81
N LEU A 212 18.22 -0.71 5.87
CA LEU A 212 19.38 0.16 6.12
C LEU A 212 18.98 1.61 6.43
N PHE A 213 18.01 2.16 5.71
CA PHE A 213 17.49 3.50 5.99
C PHE A 213 16.77 3.59 7.34
N LEU A 214 16.05 2.54 7.75
CA LEU A 214 15.40 2.46 9.07
C LEU A 214 16.41 2.22 10.20
N ALA A 215 17.53 1.55 9.94
CA ALA A 215 18.56 1.29 10.93
C ALA A 215 19.20 2.58 11.48
N VAL A 216 19.28 3.64 10.67
CA VAL A 216 19.82 4.94 11.09
C VAL A 216 18.98 5.59 12.20
N PRO A 217 17.68 5.94 11.99
CA PRO A 217 16.86 6.48 13.07
C PRO A 217 16.67 5.50 14.22
N PHE A 218 16.68 4.18 13.98
CA PHE A 218 16.67 3.20 15.05
C PHE A 218 17.89 3.36 15.96
N ALA A 219 19.10 3.37 15.41
CA ALA A 219 20.34 3.44 16.18
C ALA A 219 20.46 4.73 17.01
N PHE A 220 19.97 5.87 16.50
CA PHE A 220 20.12 7.16 17.17
C PHE A 220 18.93 7.59 18.04
N ILE A 221 17.72 7.08 17.80
CA ILE A 221 16.50 7.56 18.46
C ILE A 221 15.89 6.49 19.38
N GLU A 222 15.68 5.28 18.88
CA GLU A 222 14.91 4.24 19.60
C GLU A 222 15.82 3.27 20.35
N LEU A 223 16.95 2.86 19.78
CA LEU A 223 17.88 1.92 20.41
C LEU A 223 18.39 2.42 21.77
N PRO A 224 18.82 3.68 21.96
CA PRO A 224 19.24 4.15 23.28
C PRO A 224 18.11 4.10 24.30
N LYS A 225 16.87 4.42 23.89
CA LYS A 225 15.68 4.37 24.76
C LYS A 225 15.35 2.94 25.14
N MET A 226 15.36 2.02 24.18
CA MET A 226 15.11 0.60 24.41
C MET A 226 16.15 -0.03 25.34
N LEU A 227 17.42 0.37 25.24
CA LEU A 227 18.47 -0.13 26.14
C LEU A 227 18.35 0.41 27.57
N SER A 228 17.75 1.59 27.74
CA SER A 228 17.48 2.20 29.05
C SER A 228 16.13 1.81 29.66
N ASP A 229 15.29 1.08 28.92
CA ASP A 229 13.93 0.72 29.31
C ASP A 229 13.94 -0.62 30.05
N GLU A 230 13.98 -0.54 31.39
CA GLU A 230 14.04 -1.73 32.26
C GLU A 230 12.75 -2.56 32.24
N ASP A 231 11.63 -1.96 31.83
CA ASP A 231 10.31 -2.60 31.73
C ASP A 231 10.04 -3.22 30.35
N LEU A 232 10.99 -3.08 29.40
CA LEU A 232 10.85 -3.57 28.03
C LEU A 232 10.77 -5.10 27.98
N LYS A 233 9.57 -5.62 27.70
CA LYS A 233 9.34 -7.05 27.51
C LYS A 233 9.18 -7.39 26.03
N LEU A 234 10.21 -7.97 25.45
CA LEU A 234 10.18 -8.48 24.08
C LEU A 234 9.60 -9.90 24.06
N ASP A 235 8.31 -10.02 23.75
CA ASP A 235 7.73 -11.33 23.47
C ASP A 235 8.08 -11.76 22.03
N PHE A 236 9.13 -12.58 21.92
CA PHE A 236 9.63 -13.09 20.64
C PHE A 236 8.53 -13.71 19.78
N PHE A 237 7.58 -14.43 20.39
CA PHE A 237 6.49 -15.07 19.65
C PHE A 237 5.58 -14.02 18.98
N THR A 238 5.18 -12.98 19.73
CA THR A 238 4.37 -11.88 19.20
C THR A 238 5.06 -11.15 18.04
N PHE A 239 6.33 -10.76 18.19
CA PHE A 239 7.06 -10.06 17.14
C PHE A 239 7.30 -10.95 15.91
N PHE A 240 7.62 -12.22 16.11
CA PHE A 240 7.77 -13.19 15.03
C PHE A 240 6.46 -13.41 14.28
N ALA A 241 5.34 -13.57 15.00
CA ALA A 241 4.01 -13.68 14.40
C ALA A 241 3.66 -12.43 13.60
N ASN A 242 3.91 -11.23 14.15
CA ASN A 242 3.67 -9.97 13.46
C ASN A 242 4.52 -9.82 12.18
N CYS A 243 5.80 -10.21 12.22
CA CYS A 243 6.67 -10.29 11.04
C CYS A 243 6.14 -11.31 10.00
N CYS A 244 5.63 -12.46 10.44
CA CYS A 244 5.01 -13.45 9.56
C CYS A 244 3.77 -12.91 8.86
N VAL A 245 2.91 -12.14 9.53
CA VAL A 245 1.75 -11.48 8.89
C VAL A 245 2.24 -10.45 7.85
N ALA A 246 3.26 -9.66 8.18
CA ALA A 246 3.85 -8.68 7.25
C ALA A 246 4.47 -9.34 6.01
N LEU A 247 5.21 -10.43 6.18
CA LEU A 247 5.73 -11.23 5.07
C LEU A 247 4.58 -11.84 4.25
N GLY A 248 3.61 -12.46 4.91
CA GLY A 248 2.44 -13.07 4.28
C GLY A 248 1.70 -12.06 3.40
N LEU A 249 1.52 -10.82 3.86
CA LEU A 249 0.93 -9.74 3.08
C LEU A 249 1.71 -9.49 1.78
N ASN A 250 3.04 -9.37 1.87
CA ASN A 250 3.89 -9.15 0.69
C ASN A 250 3.81 -10.31 -0.32
N LEU A 251 3.79 -11.56 0.16
CA LEU A 251 3.62 -12.74 -0.70
C LEU A 251 2.22 -12.82 -1.32
N CYS A 252 1.20 -12.43 -0.57
CA CYS A 252 -0.17 -12.41 -1.07
C CYS A 252 -0.34 -11.38 -2.19
N VAL A 253 0.30 -10.20 -2.07
CA VAL A 253 0.33 -9.19 -3.14
C VAL A 253 0.99 -9.72 -4.41
N PHE A 254 2.10 -10.44 -4.29
CA PHE A 254 2.76 -11.12 -5.41
C PHE A 254 1.81 -12.08 -6.16
N LEU A 255 1.09 -12.92 -5.41
CA LEU A 255 0.14 -13.87 -5.99
C LEU A 255 -1.08 -13.16 -6.61
N LEU A 256 -1.57 -12.09 -5.98
CA LEU A 256 -2.72 -11.34 -6.45
C LEU A 256 -2.46 -10.64 -7.78
N ILE A 257 -1.31 -9.98 -7.93
CA ILE A 257 -1.00 -9.25 -9.17
C ILE A 257 -1.02 -10.14 -10.41
N GLY A 258 -0.67 -11.42 -10.27
CA GLY A 258 -0.75 -12.40 -11.36
C GLY A 258 -2.13 -13.02 -11.60
N LYS A 259 -3.10 -12.81 -10.69
CA LYS A 259 -4.41 -13.50 -10.69
C LYS A 259 -5.61 -12.56 -10.68
N THR A 260 -5.41 -11.26 -10.43
CA THR A 260 -6.48 -10.28 -10.35
C THR A 260 -6.19 -9.05 -11.20
N SER A 261 -7.24 -8.28 -11.50
CA SER A 261 -7.13 -7.03 -12.23
C SER A 261 -6.83 -5.87 -11.29
N ALA A 262 -6.26 -4.78 -11.83
CA ALA A 262 -6.10 -3.53 -11.09
C ALA A 262 -7.45 -3.00 -10.55
N LEU A 263 -8.55 -3.24 -11.27
CA LEU A 263 -9.90 -2.89 -10.82
C LEU A 263 -10.30 -3.69 -9.57
N THR A 264 -10.10 -5.00 -9.58
CA THR A 264 -10.40 -5.88 -8.44
C THR A 264 -9.63 -5.42 -7.19
N MET A 265 -8.35 -5.09 -7.34
CA MET A 265 -7.51 -4.59 -6.23
C MET A 265 -8.01 -3.25 -5.68
N ASN A 266 -8.43 -2.33 -6.55
CA ASN A 266 -8.99 -1.04 -6.13
C ASN A 266 -10.28 -1.21 -5.32
N VAL A 267 -11.20 -2.07 -5.78
CA VAL A 267 -12.46 -2.35 -5.07
C VAL A 267 -12.20 -3.08 -3.74
N ALA A 268 -11.33 -4.09 -3.74
CA ALA A 268 -10.95 -4.81 -2.53
C ALA A 268 -10.30 -3.88 -1.49
N GLY A 269 -9.48 -2.93 -1.94
CA GLY A 269 -8.88 -1.91 -1.06
C GLY A 269 -9.92 -1.03 -0.37
N VAL A 270 -10.94 -0.58 -1.11
CA VAL A 270 -12.06 0.17 -0.53
C VAL A 270 -12.80 -0.65 0.53
N VAL A 271 -13.12 -1.90 0.23
CA VAL A 271 -13.81 -2.80 1.18
C VAL A 271 -12.96 -2.99 2.44
N LYS A 272 -11.66 -3.23 2.26
CA LYS A 272 -10.69 -3.33 3.36
C LYS A 272 -10.72 -2.09 4.25
N ASP A 273 -10.71 -0.89 3.66
CA ASP A 273 -10.66 0.36 4.43
C ASP A 273 -11.90 0.55 5.30
N TRP A 274 -13.10 0.28 4.77
CA TRP A 274 -14.34 0.33 5.55
C TRP A 274 -14.40 -0.75 6.64
N LEU A 275 -13.98 -1.99 6.32
CA LEU A 275 -13.89 -3.06 7.32
C LEU A 275 -12.94 -2.69 8.45
N LEU A 276 -11.82 -2.07 8.13
CA LEU A 276 -10.79 -1.70 9.10
C LEU A 276 -11.25 -0.58 10.02
N ILE A 277 -12.01 0.39 9.51
CA ILE A 277 -12.71 1.38 10.34
C ILE A 277 -13.63 0.65 11.33
N GLY A 278 -14.52 -0.23 10.86
CA GLY A 278 -15.44 -0.97 11.73
C GLY A 278 -14.73 -1.84 12.77
N LEU A 279 -13.73 -2.61 12.35
CA LEU A 279 -12.92 -3.45 13.24
C LEU A 279 -12.17 -2.63 14.28
N SER A 280 -11.67 -1.44 13.92
CA SER A 280 -10.99 -0.57 14.88
C SER A 280 -11.93 -0.04 15.97
N VAL A 281 -13.19 0.23 15.64
CA VAL A 281 -14.20 0.64 16.63
C VAL A 281 -14.45 -0.51 17.61
N VAL A 282 -14.60 -1.74 17.11
CA VAL A 282 -14.90 -2.92 17.94
C VAL A 282 -13.70 -3.33 18.80
N LEU A 283 -12.49 -3.36 18.23
CA LEU A 283 -11.30 -3.86 18.92
C LEU A 283 -10.65 -2.84 19.85
N PHE A 284 -10.65 -1.56 19.47
CA PHE A 284 -9.94 -0.50 20.18
C PHE A 284 -10.88 0.51 20.84
N GLY A 285 -12.20 0.33 20.72
CA GLY A 285 -13.18 1.24 21.31
C GLY A 285 -13.09 2.68 20.77
N SER A 286 -12.49 2.88 19.58
CA SER A 286 -12.25 4.21 19.02
C SER A 286 -13.57 4.82 18.54
N PRO A 287 -14.12 5.86 19.20
CA PRO A 287 -15.41 6.42 18.81
C PRO A 287 -15.30 7.13 17.46
N VAL A 288 -16.25 6.85 16.56
CA VAL A 288 -16.36 7.53 15.25
C VAL A 288 -17.63 8.37 15.27
N THR A 289 -17.49 9.68 15.10
CA THR A 289 -18.63 10.61 15.13
C THR A 289 -19.38 10.63 13.80
N SER A 290 -20.63 11.09 13.83
CA SER A 290 -21.41 11.31 12.60
C SER A 290 -20.75 12.33 11.68
N VAL A 291 -20.03 13.32 12.23
CA VAL A 291 -19.26 14.31 11.47
C VAL A 291 -18.07 13.65 10.77
N ASN A 292 -17.35 12.75 11.46
CA ASN A 292 -16.30 11.95 10.83
C ASN A 292 -16.81 11.18 9.61
N LEU A 293 -17.92 10.44 9.78
CA LEU A 293 -18.51 9.63 8.72
C LEU A 293 -19.01 10.48 7.55
N PHE A 294 -19.62 11.62 7.83
CA PHE A 294 -20.08 12.54 6.80
C PHE A 294 -18.91 13.08 5.96
N GLY A 295 -17.88 13.61 6.60
CA GLY A 295 -16.68 14.09 5.90
C GLY A 295 -15.98 12.98 5.12
N TYR A 296 -15.83 11.80 5.73
CA TYR A 296 -15.21 10.65 5.08
C TYR A 296 -16.04 10.16 3.88
N SER A 297 -17.36 10.22 3.95
CA SER A 297 -18.23 9.87 2.81
C SER A 297 -17.99 10.80 1.62
N ILE A 298 -17.86 12.10 1.85
CA ILE A 298 -17.51 13.07 0.79
C ILE A 298 -16.16 12.71 0.16
N ALA A 299 -15.14 12.48 1.00
CA ALA A 299 -13.81 12.10 0.53
C ALA A 299 -13.85 10.79 -0.28
N PHE A 300 -14.56 9.79 0.24
CA PHE A 300 -14.73 8.48 -0.38
C PHE A 300 -15.37 8.57 -1.76
N PHE A 301 -16.48 9.30 -1.91
CA PHE A 301 -17.10 9.49 -3.22
C PHE A 301 -16.19 10.25 -4.20
N GLY A 302 -15.45 11.25 -3.72
CA GLY A 302 -14.42 11.93 -4.51
C GLY A 302 -13.31 10.99 -4.99
N VAL A 303 -12.85 10.06 -4.15
CA VAL A 303 -11.89 9.03 -4.52
C VAL A 303 -12.48 8.07 -5.55
N CYS A 304 -13.70 7.58 -5.33
CA CYS A 304 -14.40 6.71 -6.29
C CYS A 304 -14.55 7.37 -7.66
N TYR A 305 -14.91 8.65 -7.69
CA TYR A 305 -15.02 9.43 -8.92
C TYR A 305 -13.66 9.58 -9.62
N TYR A 306 -12.59 9.88 -8.87
CA TYR A 306 -11.24 9.94 -9.43
C TYR A 306 -10.82 8.61 -10.07
N GLN A 307 -11.03 7.50 -9.36
CA GLN A 307 -10.66 6.18 -9.86
C GLN A 307 -11.48 5.80 -11.08
N TYR A 308 -12.76 6.14 -11.12
CA TYR A 308 -13.60 5.94 -12.29
C TYR A 308 -13.07 6.69 -13.52
N ILE A 309 -12.71 7.97 -13.39
CA ILE A 309 -12.11 8.75 -14.48
C ILE A 309 -10.80 8.12 -14.95
N LYS A 310 -9.93 7.76 -14.01
CA LYS A 310 -8.61 7.19 -14.31
C LYS A 310 -8.72 5.85 -15.04
N LEU A 311 -9.64 5.00 -14.61
CA LEU A 311 -9.92 3.71 -15.25
C LEU A 311 -10.42 3.90 -16.68
N ARG A 312 -11.40 4.78 -16.88
CA ARG A 312 -11.97 5.06 -18.21
C ARG A 312 -10.95 5.64 -19.17
N ALA A 313 -10.07 6.53 -18.68
CA ALA A 313 -8.96 7.06 -19.48
C ALA A 313 -7.96 5.95 -19.88
N GLY A 314 -7.65 5.03 -18.96
CA GLY A 314 -6.79 3.88 -19.25
C GLY A 314 -7.39 2.92 -20.28
N GLN A 315 -8.70 2.65 -20.21
CA GLN A 315 -9.41 1.81 -21.19
C GLN A 315 -9.37 2.43 -22.59
N LYS A 316 -9.70 3.72 -22.73
CA LYS A 316 -9.63 4.43 -24.01
C LYS A 316 -8.24 4.39 -24.62
N ALA A 317 -7.20 4.66 -23.83
CA ALA A 317 -5.82 4.60 -24.31
C ALA A 317 -5.39 3.18 -24.73
N ALA A 318 -5.95 2.13 -24.12
CA ALA A 318 -5.72 0.75 -24.54
C ALA A 318 -6.45 0.41 -25.84
N GLU A 319 -7.68 0.89 -26.01
CA GLU A 319 -8.46 0.75 -27.25
C GLU A 319 -7.80 1.45 -28.43
N GLU A 320 -7.31 2.68 -28.24
CA GLU A 320 -6.58 3.46 -29.25
C GLU A 320 -5.30 2.72 -29.70
N LYS A 321 -4.49 2.23 -28.75
CA LYS A 321 -3.29 1.43 -29.07
C LYS A 321 -3.62 0.13 -29.81
N ALA A 322 -4.72 -0.53 -29.45
CA ALA A 322 -5.16 -1.74 -30.13
C ALA A 322 -5.64 -1.48 -31.57
N ALA A 323 -6.24 -0.30 -31.82
CA ALA A 323 -6.61 0.13 -33.17
C ALA A 323 -5.38 0.44 -34.03
N GLU A 324 -4.41 1.21 -33.51
CA GLU A 324 -3.16 1.53 -34.22
C GLU A 324 -2.35 0.28 -34.59
N GLN A 325 -2.29 -0.73 -33.71
CA GLN A 325 -1.62 -2.01 -33.99
C GLN A 325 -2.30 -2.81 -35.09
N LYS A 326 -3.64 -2.76 -35.19
CA LYS A 326 -4.39 -3.42 -36.26
C LYS A 326 -4.16 -2.74 -37.61
N ASP A 327 -4.14 -1.42 -37.65
CA ASP A 327 -3.88 -0.65 -38.88
C ASP A 327 -2.44 -0.86 -39.40
N THR A 328 -1.46 -0.93 -38.49
CA THR A 328 -0.05 -1.20 -38.84
C THR A 328 0.16 -2.63 -39.37
N ALA A 329 -0.54 -3.61 -38.78
CA ALA A 329 -0.50 -5.01 -39.23
C ALA A 329 -1.17 -5.21 -40.60
N GLN A 330 -2.27 -4.50 -40.87
CA GLN A 330 -2.96 -4.54 -42.16
C GLN A 330 -2.21 -3.80 -43.28
N GLY A 331 -1.45 -2.75 -42.95
CA GLY A 331 -0.57 -2.06 -43.90
C GLY A 331 0.63 -2.91 -44.35
N SER A 332 1.17 -3.76 -43.47
CA SER A 332 2.32 -4.63 -43.77
C SER A 332 1.97 -5.89 -44.58
N GLN A 333 0.69 -6.28 -44.65
CA GLN A 333 0.21 -7.39 -45.50
C GLN A 333 -0.13 -6.98 -46.95
N LYS A 334 -0.07 -5.68 -47.26
CA LYS A 334 -0.36 -5.13 -48.60
C LYS A 334 0.90 -4.75 -49.40
N ILE A 335 2.08 -5.14 -48.92
CA ILE A 335 3.38 -5.01 -49.60
C ILE A 335 3.89 -6.42 -49.88
#